data_AF-A0A084SMC9-F1
#
_entry.id   AF-A0A084SMC9-F1
#
_cell.length_a   1.000
_cell.length_b   1.000
_cell.length_c   1.000
_cell.angle_alpha   90.00
_cell.angle_beta   90.00
_cell.angle_gamma   90.00
#
_symmetry.space_group_name_H-M   'P 1'
#
loop_
_entity.id
_entity.type
_entity.pdbx_description
1 polymer ?
#
loop_
_entity_poly.entity_id
_entity_poly.type
_entity_poly.pdbx_seq_one_letter_code
_entity_poly.pdbx_strand_id
1 'polypeptide(L)'
;MLPLQRWLPPDQAATYLRPYSEFRTLGSRIGMDVDPQVLAYGSDRSGAGVFTGGRVPSLALENPRGSTFVEGDLLVDGWLENMGGLVFVRGNLVAQTLYTSGYLVVLGELRVRRLFGEDEPYGTYIFGDAYVESAVFSHNHLFDVWGRAELGAVVHDESDGHEALRQRLVTWGMSPGSRREDIQDDVRASLRAFAERWGPLPEEWASRRYTLKPEEKKLAGERDALVKALE
;
A
#
# COMPACT_ATOMS: atom_id res chain seq x y z
N MET A 1 -1.75 -1.63 30.63
CA MET A 1 -1.40 -2.25 29.33
C MET A 1 -2.40 -3.34 29.05
N LEU A 2 -3.26 -3.18 28.05
CA LEU A 2 -4.10 -4.28 27.56
C LEU A 2 -3.23 -5.17 26.66
N PRO A 3 -3.28 -6.51 26.80
CA PRO A 3 -2.42 -7.40 26.02
C PRO A 3 -2.79 -7.34 24.53
N LEU A 4 -1.76 -7.23 23.69
CA LEU A 4 -1.86 -7.33 22.23
C LEU A 4 -2.39 -8.71 21.87
N GLN A 5 -3.56 -8.78 21.21
CA GLN A 5 -4.09 -10.03 20.67
C GLN A 5 -3.27 -10.45 19.44
N ARG A 6 -2.62 -11.61 19.53
CA ARG A 6 -1.90 -12.30 18.44
C ARG A 6 -2.86 -13.10 17.55
N TRP A 7 -2.88 -12.72 16.28
CA TRP A 7 -2.71 -13.48 15.02
C TRP A 7 -3.47 -14.78 14.73
N LEU A 8 -3.92 -14.86 13.47
CA LEU A 8 -4.51 -16.02 12.79
C LEU A 8 -3.52 -17.21 12.74
N PRO A 9 -3.98 -18.44 13.01
CA PRO A 9 -3.17 -19.64 12.87
C PRO A 9 -2.61 -19.85 11.43
N PRO A 10 -1.42 -20.47 11.26
CA PRO A 10 -0.76 -20.67 9.97
C PRO A 10 -1.59 -21.40 8.91
N ASP A 11 -2.42 -22.35 9.34
CA ASP A 11 -3.38 -23.08 8.52
C ASP A 11 -4.54 -22.20 8.01
N GLN A 12 -4.85 -21.13 8.75
CA GLN A 12 -5.86 -20.14 8.35
C GLN A 12 -5.28 -19.06 7.44
N ALA A 13 -3.98 -18.73 7.58
CA ALA A 13 -3.29 -17.77 6.72
C ALA A 13 -3.25 -18.20 5.24
N ALA A 14 -2.97 -19.48 4.96
CA ALA A 14 -3.01 -20.02 3.60
C ALA A 14 -4.43 -20.01 2.99
N THR A 15 -5.45 -20.17 3.83
CA THR A 15 -6.86 -20.12 3.41
C THR A 15 -7.32 -18.68 3.15
N TYR A 16 -6.72 -17.69 3.83
CA TYR A 16 -6.91 -16.26 3.59
C TYR A 16 -6.48 -15.83 2.18
N LEU A 17 -5.39 -16.41 1.68
CA LEU A 17 -4.85 -16.16 0.34
C LEU A 17 -5.39 -17.11 -0.74
N ARG A 18 -6.04 -18.21 -0.35
CA ARG A 18 -6.56 -19.24 -1.27
C ARG A 18 -7.47 -18.69 -2.41
N PRO A 19 -8.32 -17.67 -2.19
CA PRO A 19 -9.12 -17.06 -3.26
C PRO A 19 -8.26 -16.32 -4.30
N TYR A 20 -7.01 -16.00 -3.93
CA TYR A 20 -6.04 -15.27 -4.74
C TYR A 20 -4.91 -16.19 -5.25
N SER A 21 -5.14 -17.51 -5.28
CA SER A 21 -4.14 -18.49 -5.73
C SER A 21 -3.81 -18.39 -7.22
N GLU A 22 -4.73 -17.90 -8.06
CA GLU A 22 -4.48 -17.61 -9.49
C GLU A 22 -3.45 -16.48 -9.71
N PHE A 23 -3.22 -15.62 -8.71
CA PHE A 23 -2.22 -14.55 -8.77
C PHE A 23 -0.78 -15.09 -8.74
N ARG A 24 -0.55 -16.24 -8.11
CA ARG A 24 0.78 -16.91 -8.10
C ARG A 24 1.21 -17.37 -9.48
N THR A 25 0.26 -17.67 -10.36
CA THR A 25 0.51 -18.22 -11.70
C THR A 25 0.74 -17.17 -12.78
N LEU A 26 0.25 -15.93 -12.61
CA LEU A 26 0.34 -14.86 -13.63
C LEU A 26 1.38 -13.78 -13.31
N GLY A 27 1.68 -13.54 -12.03
CA GLY A 27 2.66 -12.54 -11.56
C GLY A 27 4.06 -13.09 -11.26
N SER A 28 4.43 -14.23 -11.85
CA SER A 28 5.64 -14.99 -11.51
C SER A 28 6.98 -14.31 -11.84
N ARG A 29 6.99 -13.03 -12.22
CA ARG A 29 8.22 -12.35 -12.64
C ARG A 29 9.06 -11.87 -11.46
N ILE A 30 8.47 -11.55 -10.30
CA ILE A 30 9.23 -11.01 -9.16
C ILE A 30 8.55 -11.45 -7.86
N GLY A 31 8.98 -12.58 -7.28
CA GLY A 31 8.82 -12.90 -5.86
C GLY A 31 7.46 -12.64 -5.18
N MET A 32 6.34 -12.75 -5.91
CA MET A 32 4.97 -12.54 -5.43
C MET A 32 4.46 -13.62 -4.45
N ASP A 33 5.35 -14.21 -3.67
CA ASP A 33 4.94 -14.97 -2.50
C ASP A 33 4.67 -13.98 -1.38
N VAL A 34 3.44 -13.46 -1.31
CA VAL A 34 2.89 -13.14 0.02
C VAL A 34 2.88 -14.48 0.76
N ASP A 35 4.00 -14.75 1.45
CA ASP A 35 4.23 -16.01 2.12
C ASP A 35 3.15 -16.14 3.21
N PRO A 36 2.36 -17.23 3.22
CA PRO A 36 1.48 -17.54 4.34
C PRO A 36 2.20 -17.49 5.69
N GLN A 37 3.53 -17.73 5.74
CA GLN A 37 4.36 -17.54 6.92
C GLN A 37 4.56 -16.07 7.27
N VAL A 38 4.70 -15.15 6.31
CA VAL A 38 4.72 -13.70 6.57
C VAL A 38 3.35 -13.22 7.08
N LEU A 39 2.25 -13.82 6.61
CA LEU A 39 0.90 -13.60 7.15
C LEU A 39 0.63 -14.28 8.51
N ALA A 40 1.36 -15.34 8.85
CA ALA A 40 1.16 -16.14 10.07
C ALA A 40 2.18 -15.95 11.19
N TYR A 41 3.37 -15.42 10.88
CA TYR A 41 4.43 -15.11 11.84
C TYR A 41 5.01 -13.67 11.74
N GLY A 42 4.69 -12.91 10.68
CA GLY A 42 5.39 -11.68 10.34
C GLY A 42 6.74 -12.00 9.71
N SER A 43 7.52 -10.99 9.33
CA SER A 43 8.92 -11.26 8.98
C SER A 43 9.70 -11.68 10.22
N ASP A 44 10.61 -12.63 10.00
CA ASP A 44 11.44 -13.39 10.93
C ASP A 44 12.38 -12.53 11.81
N ARG A 45 12.30 -11.19 11.73
CA ARG A 45 13.08 -10.27 12.58
C ARG A 45 12.27 -9.16 13.25
N SER A 46 10.96 -9.05 13.01
CA SER A 46 10.14 -7.97 13.54
C SER A 46 8.67 -8.31 13.34
N GLY A 47 7.95 -8.45 14.46
CA GLY A 47 6.56 -8.87 14.48
C GLY A 47 5.66 -8.01 13.62
N ALA A 48 4.46 -8.52 13.38
CA ALA A 48 3.54 -7.91 12.47
C ALA A 48 2.23 -7.51 13.16
N GLY A 49 1.72 -6.33 12.77
CA GLY A 49 0.58 -5.67 13.40
C GLY A 49 -0.67 -5.82 12.55
N VAL A 50 -1.81 -6.10 13.19
CA VAL A 50 -3.13 -6.09 12.55
C VAL A 50 -3.92 -4.92 13.10
N PHE A 51 -4.43 -4.08 12.20
CA PHE A 51 -5.13 -2.86 12.50
C PHE A 51 -6.49 -2.86 11.81
N THR A 52 -7.48 -2.22 12.42
CA THR A 52 -8.74 -1.91 11.75
C THR A 52 -8.54 -0.66 10.90
N GLY A 53 -9.02 -0.70 9.66
CA GLY A 53 -9.09 0.45 8.77
C GLY A 53 -9.97 1.55 9.35
N GLY A 54 -9.77 2.77 8.87
CA GLY A 54 -10.44 3.96 9.35
C GLY A 54 -9.88 5.21 8.69
N ARG A 55 -10.31 6.36 9.21
CA ARG A 55 -9.84 7.67 8.76
C ARG A 55 -8.84 8.24 9.74
N VAL A 56 -7.66 8.62 9.26
CA VAL A 56 -6.59 9.24 10.06
C VAL A 56 -6.05 10.49 9.38
N PRO A 57 -5.57 11.50 10.15
CA PRO A 57 -4.98 12.70 9.57
C PRO A 57 -3.74 12.43 8.72
N SER A 58 -2.86 11.55 9.19
CA SER A 58 -1.59 11.19 8.54
C SER A 58 -1.08 9.92 9.18
N LEU A 59 -0.29 9.13 8.44
CA LEU A 59 0.18 7.83 8.91
C LEU A 59 1.60 7.55 8.43
N ALA A 60 2.52 7.34 9.36
CA ALA A 60 3.83 6.78 9.07
C ALA A 60 3.91 5.35 9.62
N LEU A 61 4.17 4.38 8.75
CA LEU A 61 4.31 2.98 9.09
C LEU A 61 5.80 2.66 9.27
N GLU A 62 6.29 2.84 10.49
CA GLU A 62 7.67 2.59 10.87
C GLU A 62 7.86 1.11 11.24
N ASN A 63 7.70 0.21 10.26
CA ASN A 63 7.97 -1.21 10.42
C ASN A 63 8.91 -1.74 9.32
N PRO A 64 10.15 -1.23 9.23
CA PRO A 64 11.02 -1.42 8.06
C PRO A 64 11.40 -2.88 7.79
N ARG A 65 11.17 -3.77 8.77
CA ARG A 65 11.44 -5.19 8.64
C ARG A 65 10.19 -6.04 8.86
N GLY A 66 9.07 -5.52 9.35
CA GLY A 66 7.91 -6.33 9.71
C GLY A 66 6.76 -6.20 8.71
N SER A 67 5.56 -6.55 9.15
CA SER A 67 4.36 -6.47 8.31
C SER A 67 3.22 -5.76 9.03
N THR A 68 2.43 -4.99 8.27
CA THR A 68 1.27 -4.23 8.73
C THR A 68 0.07 -4.66 7.91
N PHE A 69 -0.93 -5.21 8.58
CA PHE A 69 -2.19 -5.63 7.99
C PHE A 69 -3.29 -4.67 8.42
N VAL A 70 -4.04 -4.15 7.45
CA VAL A 70 -5.16 -3.26 7.69
C VAL A 70 -6.42 -3.92 7.17
N GLU A 71 -7.34 -4.22 8.09
CA GLU A 71 -8.65 -4.79 7.77
C GLU A 71 -9.67 -3.68 7.55
N GLY A 72 -10.16 -3.53 6.32
CA GLY A 72 -11.07 -2.47 5.91
C GLY A 72 -10.37 -1.30 5.21
N ASP A 73 -11.16 -0.26 4.89
CA ASP A 73 -10.67 0.92 4.17
C ASP A 73 -9.70 1.74 5.01
N LEU A 74 -8.58 2.13 4.43
CA LEU A 74 -7.61 3.06 5.01
C LEU A 74 -7.73 4.42 4.30
N LEU A 75 -8.26 5.40 5.03
CA LEU A 75 -8.41 6.77 4.55
C LEU A 75 -7.40 7.66 5.29
N VAL A 76 -6.49 8.29 4.56
CA VAL A 76 -5.46 9.17 5.11
C VAL A 76 -5.68 10.57 4.58
N ASP A 77 -6.15 11.47 5.45
CA ASP A 77 -6.48 12.85 5.07
C ASP A 77 -5.30 13.63 4.51
N GLY A 78 -4.09 13.28 4.95
CA GLY A 78 -2.84 13.87 4.52
C GLY A 78 -1.94 12.85 3.83
N TRP A 79 -0.81 12.53 4.47
CA TRP A 79 0.24 11.73 3.87
C TRP A 79 0.31 10.33 4.52
N LEU A 80 0.52 9.31 3.68
CA LEU A 80 0.89 7.97 4.10
C LEU A 80 2.36 7.69 3.76
N GLU A 81 3.09 7.15 4.73
CA GLU A 81 4.46 6.69 4.55
C GLU A 81 4.58 5.19 4.85
N ASN A 82 5.16 4.47 3.90
CA ASN A 82 5.63 3.09 4.07
C ASN A 82 7.15 3.06 3.89
N MET A 83 7.91 3.11 4.99
CA MET A 83 9.38 3.17 4.99
C MET A 83 10.07 1.80 4.89
N GLY A 84 9.34 0.76 4.43
CA GLY A 84 9.85 -0.61 4.32
C GLY A 84 8.92 -1.63 4.99
N GLY A 85 9.25 -2.91 4.83
CA GLY A 85 8.38 -4.00 5.26
C GLY A 85 7.16 -4.20 4.34
N LEU A 86 6.22 -5.04 4.77
CA LEU A 86 4.97 -5.30 4.04
C LEU A 86 3.82 -4.48 4.63
N VAL A 87 3.09 -3.76 3.79
CA VAL A 87 1.80 -3.16 4.12
C VAL A 87 0.74 -3.81 3.26
N PHE A 88 -0.26 -4.41 3.90
CA PHE A 88 -1.36 -5.09 3.23
C PHE A 88 -2.69 -4.49 3.68
N VAL A 89 -3.42 -3.87 2.76
CA VAL A 89 -4.72 -3.25 3.01
C VAL A 89 -5.82 -4.10 2.37
N ARG A 90 -6.63 -4.74 3.23
CA ARG A 90 -7.85 -5.45 2.81
C ARG A 90 -9.04 -4.49 2.74
N GLY A 91 -8.93 -3.55 1.81
CA GLY A 91 -9.89 -2.48 1.60
C GLY A 91 -9.35 -1.49 0.58
N ASN A 92 -10.01 -0.34 0.47
CA ASN A 92 -9.49 0.78 -0.31
C ASN A 92 -8.35 1.46 0.46
N LEU A 93 -7.35 1.96 -0.26
CA LEU A 93 -6.36 2.89 0.26
C LEU A 93 -6.53 4.25 -0.43
N VAL A 94 -6.90 5.26 0.35
CA VAL A 94 -7.08 6.63 -0.15
C VAL A 94 -6.20 7.56 0.65
N ALA A 95 -5.36 8.36 -0.02
CA ALA A 95 -4.51 9.35 0.62
C ALA A 95 -4.33 10.60 -0.26
N GLN A 96 -3.89 11.73 0.30
CA GLN A 96 -3.47 12.84 -0.57
C GLN A 96 -2.10 12.55 -1.17
N THR A 97 -1.13 12.21 -0.32
CA THR A 97 0.22 11.77 -0.75
C THR A 97 0.53 10.38 -0.22
N LEU A 98 1.25 9.61 -1.03
CA LEU A 98 1.76 8.30 -0.67
C LEU A 98 3.25 8.25 -1.01
N TYR A 99 4.06 8.00 0.00
CA TYR A 99 5.46 7.59 -0.15
C TYR A 99 5.56 6.12 0.23
N THR A 100 6.15 5.30 -0.63
CA THR A 100 6.36 3.88 -0.34
C THR A 100 7.71 3.42 -0.85
N SER A 101 8.54 2.93 0.07
CA SER A 101 9.82 2.26 -0.19
C SER A 101 9.79 0.78 0.20
N GLY A 102 8.62 0.26 0.64
CA GLY A 102 8.40 -1.13 0.99
C GLY A 102 7.38 -1.81 0.09
N TYR A 103 7.02 -3.05 0.43
CA TYR A 103 5.93 -3.76 -0.24
C TYR A 103 4.59 -3.14 0.17
N LEU A 104 3.81 -2.67 -0.80
CA LEU A 104 2.46 -2.20 -0.58
C LEU A 104 1.49 -3.04 -1.41
N VAL A 105 0.51 -3.65 -0.76
CA VAL A 105 -0.56 -4.42 -1.40
C VAL A 105 -1.90 -3.84 -0.99
N VAL A 106 -2.74 -3.49 -1.97
CA VAL A 106 -4.08 -2.97 -1.74
C VAL A 106 -5.07 -3.85 -2.50
N LEU A 107 -6.00 -4.47 -1.78
CA LEU A 107 -7.01 -5.32 -2.41
C LEU A 107 -8.12 -4.53 -3.10
N GLY A 108 -8.47 -3.37 -2.56
CA GLY A 108 -9.45 -2.45 -3.11
C GLY A 108 -8.86 -1.44 -4.08
N GLU A 109 -9.50 -0.27 -4.12
CA GLU A 109 -9.05 0.89 -4.90
C GLU A 109 -7.85 1.57 -4.23
N LEU A 110 -6.85 1.96 -5.02
CA LEU A 110 -5.87 2.98 -4.64
C LEU A 110 -6.30 4.32 -5.23
N ARG A 111 -6.38 5.36 -4.41
CA ARG A 111 -6.58 6.73 -4.89
C ARG A 111 -5.67 7.71 -4.18
N VAL A 112 -4.78 8.34 -4.95
CA VAL A 112 -3.81 9.30 -4.42
C VAL A 112 -3.55 10.46 -5.38
N ARG A 113 -3.23 11.65 -4.86
CA ARG A 113 -2.80 12.76 -5.72
C ARG A 113 -1.36 12.60 -6.17
N ARG A 114 -0.47 12.34 -5.21
CA ARG A 114 0.96 12.14 -5.49
C ARG A 114 1.43 10.84 -4.92
N LEU A 115 2.00 10.01 -5.79
CA LEU A 115 2.66 8.77 -5.45
C LEU A 115 4.15 8.90 -5.70
N PHE A 116 4.96 8.64 -4.69
CA PHE A 116 6.38 8.39 -4.85
C PHE A 116 6.67 6.94 -4.43
N GLY A 117 6.96 6.11 -5.42
CA GLY A 117 7.42 4.74 -5.22
C GLY A 117 8.94 4.68 -5.32
N GLU A 118 9.57 4.06 -4.34
CA GLU A 118 11.00 3.92 -4.25
C GLU A 118 11.38 2.45 -4.03
N ASP A 119 12.58 2.07 -4.47
CA ASP A 119 13.30 0.86 -4.06
C ASP A 119 12.94 -0.43 -4.81
N GLU A 120 13.99 -1.19 -5.12
CA GLU A 120 13.98 -2.56 -5.64
C GLU A 120 14.58 -3.46 -4.54
N PRO A 121 13.96 -4.61 -4.17
CA PRO A 121 13.01 -5.40 -4.95
C PRO A 121 11.53 -5.15 -4.63
N TYR A 122 11.22 -4.10 -3.88
CA TYR A 122 9.87 -3.85 -3.40
C TYR A 122 8.97 -3.21 -4.47
N GLY A 123 7.65 -3.24 -4.22
CA GLY A 123 6.68 -2.78 -5.21
C GLY A 123 5.31 -2.50 -4.61
N THR A 124 4.51 -1.79 -5.38
CA THR A 124 3.13 -1.45 -5.08
C THR A 124 2.18 -2.22 -5.99
N TYR A 125 1.28 -3.00 -5.40
CA TYR A 125 0.40 -3.93 -6.11
C TYR A 125 -1.07 -3.65 -5.76
N ILE A 126 -1.85 -3.28 -6.77
CA ILE A 126 -3.25 -2.86 -6.62
C ILE A 126 -4.17 -3.84 -7.33
N PHE A 127 -5.06 -4.49 -6.58
CA PHE A 127 -5.95 -5.52 -7.12
C PHE A 127 -7.31 -4.97 -7.57
N GLY A 128 -7.68 -3.78 -7.08
CA GLY A 128 -8.76 -2.97 -7.63
C GLY A 128 -8.26 -1.97 -8.67
N ASP A 129 -8.95 -0.84 -8.75
CA ASP A 129 -8.56 0.27 -9.61
C ASP A 129 -7.49 1.15 -8.93
N ALA A 130 -6.65 1.80 -9.73
CA ALA A 130 -5.70 2.80 -9.26
C ALA A 130 -5.96 4.14 -9.94
N TYR A 131 -6.17 5.19 -9.14
CA TYR A 131 -6.33 6.57 -9.58
C TYR A 131 -5.21 7.41 -8.98
N VAL A 132 -4.25 7.83 -9.80
CA VAL A 132 -3.07 8.57 -9.36
C VAL A 132 -2.92 9.83 -10.20
N GLU A 133 -3.06 11.01 -9.61
CA GLU A 133 -2.95 12.27 -10.39
C GLU A 133 -1.52 12.49 -10.93
N SER A 134 -0.50 12.15 -10.14
CA SER A 134 0.90 12.15 -10.58
C SER A 134 1.73 11.13 -9.80
N ALA A 135 2.58 10.39 -10.52
CA ALA A 135 3.44 9.36 -9.95
C ALA A 135 4.91 9.58 -10.33
N VAL A 136 5.79 9.28 -9.40
CA VAL A 136 7.24 9.13 -9.62
C VAL A 136 7.64 7.75 -9.11
N PHE A 137 8.34 7.01 -9.95
CA PHE A 137 8.91 5.71 -9.60
C PHE A 137 10.43 5.83 -9.71
N SER A 138 11.11 5.66 -8.58
CA SER A 138 12.56 5.72 -8.48
C SER A 138 13.14 4.35 -8.18
N HIS A 139 14.30 4.04 -8.75
CA HIS A 139 15.04 2.79 -8.60
C HIS A 139 14.21 1.57 -8.97
N ASN A 140 13.58 1.61 -10.15
CA ASN A 140 12.74 0.52 -10.66
C ASN A 140 11.58 0.09 -9.74
N HIS A 141 11.05 1.00 -8.90
CA HIS A 141 9.88 0.66 -8.08
C HIS A 141 8.73 0.13 -8.95
N LEU A 142 8.32 -1.10 -8.67
CA LEU A 142 7.28 -1.78 -9.43
C LEU A 142 5.90 -1.24 -9.05
N PHE A 143 5.05 -1.01 -10.05
CA PHE A 143 3.69 -0.56 -9.85
C PHE A 143 2.73 -1.31 -10.76
N ASP A 144 2.05 -2.32 -10.22
CA ASP A 144 1.16 -3.20 -10.97
C ASP A 144 -0.29 -3.03 -10.52
N VAL A 145 -1.20 -2.94 -11.50
CA VAL A 145 -2.63 -2.74 -11.29
C VAL A 145 -3.40 -3.79 -12.08
N TRP A 146 -4.24 -4.57 -11.40
CA TRP A 146 -5.09 -5.58 -12.04
C TRP A 146 -6.44 -5.05 -12.48
N GLY A 147 -6.97 -4.04 -11.79
CA GLY A 147 -8.15 -3.31 -12.25
C GLY A 147 -7.78 -2.27 -13.29
N ARG A 148 -8.50 -1.14 -13.28
CA ARG A 148 -8.20 -0.01 -14.16
C ARG A 148 -7.11 0.87 -13.55
N ALA A 149 -6.10 1.19 -14.34
CA ALA A 149 -5.10 2.21 -13.99
C ALA A 149 -5.40 3.54 -14.70
N GLU A 150 -5.72 4.58 -13.93
CA GLU A 150 -5.74 5.97 -14.35
C GLU A 150 -4.58 6.71 -13.68
N LEU A 151 -3.43 6.69 -14.35
CA LEU A 151 -2.25 7.43 -13.92
C LEU A 151 -2.14 8.68 -14.77
N GLY A 152 -2.10 9.85 -14.13
CA GLY A 152 -1.87 11.12 -14.79
C GLY A 152 -0.42 11.25 -15.23
N ALA A 153 0.31 12.19 -14.64
CA ALA A 153 1.69 12.41 -15.06
C ALA A 153 2.65 11.44 -14.33
N VAL A 154 3.26 10.52 -15.09
CA VAL A 154 4.18 9.47 -14.60
C VAL A 154 5.61 9.76 -15.04
N VAL A 155 6.59 9.45 -14.17
CA VAL A 155 8.01 9.41 -14.49
C VAL A 155 8.66 8.20 -13.83
N HIS A 156 9.49 7.47 -14.59
CA HIS A 156 10.36 6.41 -14.09
C HIS A 156 11.81 6.85 -14.27
N ASP A 157 12.62 6.88 -13.21
CA ASP A 157 14.00 7.35 -13.31
C ASP A 157 14.90 6.49 -14.21
N GLU A 158 14.65 5.19 -14.25
CA GLU A 158 15.46 4.23 -15.01
C GLU A 158 15.17 4.28 -16.52
N SER A 159 13.93 4.57 -16.94
CA SER A 159 13.59 4.73 -18.37
C SER A 159 13.67 6.17 -18.86
N ASP A 160 13.26 7.13 -18.02
CA ASP A 160 13.13 8.54 -18.40
C ASP A 160 14.37 9.37 -17.99
N GLY A 161 15.22 8.78 -17.14
CA GLY A 161 16.44 9.39 -16.64
C GLY A 161 16.23 10.21 -15.37
N HIS A 162 17.32 10.33 -14.60
CA HIS A 162 17.32 11.04 -13.32
C HIS A 162 16.91 12.52 -13.44
N GLU A 163 17.25 13.19 -14.54
CA GLU A 163 16.87 14.59 -14.76
C GLU A 163 15.35 14.76 -14.97
N ALA A 164 14.69 13.81 -15.64
CA ALA A 164 13.23 13.82 -15.79
C ALA A 164 12.54 13.67 -14.42
N LEU A 165 13.07 12.81 -13.55
CA LEU A 165 12.60 12.70 -12.16
C LEU A 165 12.77 14.04 -11.43
N ARG A 166 13.95 14.66 -11.50
CA ARG A 166 14.20 15.96 -10.84
C ARG A 166 13.23 17.04 -11.33
N GLN A 167 13.03 17.14 -12.63
CA GLN A 167 12.09 18.09 -13.22
C GLN A 167 10.66 17.83 -12.76
N ARG A 168 10.25 16.56 -12.65
CA ARG A 168 8.94 16.20 -12.11
C ARG A 168 8.77 16.67 -10.67
N LEU A 169 9.76 16.43 -9.80
CA LEU A 169 9.74 16.93 -8.43
C LEU A 169 9.66 18.46 -8.37
N VAL A 170 10.34 19.16 -9.28
CA VAL A 170 10.22 20.62 -9.42
C VAL A 170 8.80 21.03 -9.82
N THR A 171 8.13 20.32 -10.76
CA THR A 171 6.73 20.61 -11.11
C THR A 171 5.76 20.37 -9.95
N TRP A 172 6.13 19.50 -9.02
CA TRP A 172 5.40 19.33 -7.76
C TRP A 172 5.59 20.50 -6.80
N GLY A 173 6.58 21.36 -7.03
CA GLY A 173 6.96 22.48 -6.18
C GLY A 173 8.07 22.15 -5.19
N MET A 174 8.87 21.11 -5.46
CA MET A 174 10.01 20.70 -4.64
C MET A 174 11.33 21.29 -5.17
N SER A 175 12.32 21.41 -4.30
CA SER A 175 13.68 21.81 -4.66
C SER A 175 14.65 20.68 -4.28
N PRO A 176 14.68 19.56 -5.01
CA PRO A 176 15.47 18.39 -4.64
C PRO A 176 16.97 18.72 -4.59
N GLY A 177 17.65 18.31 -3.53
CA GLY A 177 19.10 18.39 -3.38
C GLY A 177 19.86 17.75 -4.55
N SER A 178 21.16 18.03 -4.66
CA SER A 178 21.97 17.55 -5.79
C SER A 178 22.41 16.09 -5.65
N ARG A 179 22.39 15.53 -4.43
CA ARG A 179 22.72 14.12 -4.17
C ARG A 179 21.46 13.28 -4.06
N ARG A 180 21.59 11.99 -4.33
CA ARG A 180 20.48 11.03 -4.32
C ARG A 180 19.90 10.82 -2.92
N GLU A 181 20.72 10.74 -1.87
CA GLU A 181 20.22 10.63 -0.50
C GLU A 181 19.41 11.87 -0.08
N ASP A 182 19.87 13.06 -0.49
CA ASP A 182 19.17 14.33 -0.23
C ASP A 182 17.76 14.32 -0.86
N ILE A 183 17.61 13.71 -2.05
CA ILE A 183 16.33 13.65 -2.77
C ILE A 183 15.27 12.88 -1.98
N GLN A 184 15.62 11.76 -1.35
CA GLN A 184 14.64 10.92 -0.64
C GLN A 184 14.07 11.67 0.57
N ASP A 185 14.93 12.25 1.40
CA ASP A 185 14.51 13.02 2.56
C ASP A 185 13.74 14.29 2.17
N ASP A 186 14.19 14.99 1.11
CA ASP A 186 13.49 16.15 0.56
C ASP A 186 12.10 15.79 0.05
N VAL A 187 11.97 14.66 -0.66
CA VAL A 187 10.69 14.16 -1.18
C VAL A 187 9.75 13.83 -0.03
N ARG A 188 10.21 13.08 0.97
CA ARG A 188 9.40 12.71 2.14
C ARG A 188 8.89 13.94 2.88
N ALA A 189 9.78 14.86 3.22
CA ALA A 189 9.44 16.10 3.90
C ALA A 189 8.47 16.96 3.07
N SER A 190 8.71 17.06 1.77
CA SER A 190 7.88 17.85 0.86
C SER A 190 6.49 17.24 0.68
N LEU A 191 6.37 15.92 0.48
CA LEU A 191 5.08 15.23 0.37
C LEU A 191 4.23 15.40 1.62
N ARG A 192 4.84 15.36 2.81
CA ARG A 192 4.18 15.71 4.07
C ARG A 192 3.65 17.16 4.03
N ALA A 193 4.47 18.13 3.63
CA ALA A 193 4.07 19.54 3.54
C ALA A 193 3.03 19.83 2.44
N PHE A 194 2.96 19.02 1.38
CA PHE A 194 1.91 19.13 0.35
C PHE A 194 0.56 18.63 0.87
N ALA A 195 0.56 17.49 1.56
CA ALA A 195 -0.63 16.94 2.19
C ALA A 195 -1.30 17.95 3.14
N GLU A 196 -0.52 18.65 3.96
CA GLU A 196 -1.02 19.68 4.86
C GLU A 196 -1.70 20.86 4.12
N ARG A 197 -1.21 21.22 2.92
CA ARG A 197 -1.78 22.31 2.12
C ARG A 197 -3.10 21.99 1.46
N TRP A 198 -3.33 20.72 1.09
CA TRP A 198 -4.61 20.32 0.50
C TRP A 198 -5.71 20.13 1.53
N GLY A 199 -5.34 19.96 2.80
CA GLY A 199 -6.31 19.66 3.84
C GLY A 199 -6.91 18.26 3.68
N PRO A 200 -8.05 17.99 4.34
CA PRO A 200 -8.63 16.66 4.40
C PRO A 200 -9.05 16.12 3.03
N LEU A 201 -9.20 14.81 2.94
CA LEU A 201 -9.69 14.15 1.74
C LEU A 201 -11.07 14.71 1.35
N PRO A 202 -11.34 14.90 0.04
CA PRO A 202 -12.67 15.20 -0.43
C PRO A 202 -13.66 14.11 0.02
N GLU A 203 -14.86 14.50 0.45
CA GLU A 203 -15.87 13.54 0.92
C GLU A 203 -16.28 12.53 -0.16
N GLU A 204 -16.23 12.92 -1.43
CA GLU A 204 -16.41 11.99 -2.55
C GLU A 204 -15.43 10.81 -2.48
N TRP A 205 -14.17 11.08 -2.14
CA TRP A 205 -13.15 10.04 -2.01
C TRP A 205 -13.34 9.25 -0.71
N ALA A 206 -13.60 9.94 0.40
CA ALA A 206 -13.76 9.33 1.72
C ALA A 206 -15.02 8.44 1.86
N SER A 207 -16.07 8.72 1.08
CA SER A 207 -17.32 7.96 1.09
C SER A 207 -17.25 6.61 0.37
N ARG A 208 -16.21 6.37 -0.45
CA ARG A 208 -16.05 5.14 -1.22
C ARG A 208 -15.71 3.98 -0.28
N ARG A 209 -16.58 2.97 -0.28
CA ARG A 209 -16.40 1.77 0.54
C ARG A 209 -15.92 0.61 -0.28
N TYR A 210 -14.93 -0.11 0.24
CA TYR A 210 -14.55 -1.38 -0.35
C TYR A 210 -15.74 -2.34 -0.27
N THR A 211 -16.07 -2.94 -1.41
CA THR A 211 -17.05 -4.01 -1.48
C THR A 211 -16.33 -5.27 -1.89
N LEU A 212 -16.29 -6.26 -0.98
CA LEU A 212 -15.76 -7.59 -1.28
C LEU A 212 -16.36 -8.12 -2.58
N LYS A 213 -15.53 -8.68 -3.45
CA LYS A 213 -15.99 -9.30 -4.69
C LYS A 213 -16.92 -10.49 -4.34
N PRO A 214 -17.91 -10.84 -5.18
CA PRO A 214 -18.91 -11.86 -4.86
C PRO A 214 -18.33 -13.21 -4.41
N GLU A 215 -17.19 -13.61 -4.98
CA GLU A 215 -16.48 -14.84 -4.63
C GLU A 215 -15.87 -14.76 -3.21
N GLU A 216 -15.34 -13.60 -2.84
CA GLU A 216 -14.80 -13.32 -1.50
C GLU A 216 -15.91 -13.28 -0.44
N LYS A 217 -17.11 -12.79 -0.79
CA LYS A 217 -18.29 -12.81 0.09
C LYS A 217 -18.73 -14.24 0.43
N LYS A 218 -18.67 -15.15 -0.55
CA LYS A 218 -19.05 -16.55 -0.37
C LYS A 218 -18.11 -17.25 0.63
N LEU A 219 -16.81 -17.05 0.47
CA LEU A 219 -15.77 -17.60 1.35
C LEU A 219 -15.84 -17.01 2.78
N ALA A 220 -16.15 -15.71 2.92
CA ALA A 220 -16.38 -15.10 4.22
C ALA A 220 -17.61 -15.68 4.92
N GLY A 221 -18.72 -15.87 4.19
CA GLY A 221 -19.93 -16.49 4.73
C GLY A 221 -19.74 -17.96 5.15
N GLU A 222 -18.95 -18.72 4.41
CA GLU A 222 -18.57 -20.10 4.76
C GLU A 222 -17.71 -20.15 6.04
N ARG A 223 -16.81 -19.18 6.24
CA ARG A 223 -15.99 -19.07 7.46
C ARG A 223 -16.82 -18.76 8.69
N ASP A 224 -17.72 -17.78 8.59
CA ASP A 224 -18.57 -17.37 9.72
C ASP A 224 -19.55 -18.48 10.13
N ALA A 225 -20.02 -19.27 9.17
CA ALA A 225 -20.82 -20.46 9.42
C ALA A 225 -20.01 -21.55 10.15
N LEU A 226 -18.74 -21.74 9.80
CA LEU A 226 -17.87 -22.72 10.43
C LEU A 226 -17.51 -22.34 11.88
N VAL A 227 -17.24 -21.06 12.14
CA VAL A 227 -16.94 -20.55 13.49
C VAL A 227 -18.14 -20.74 14.41
N LYS A 228 -19.36 -20.43 13.94
CA LYS A 228 -20.60 -20.66 14.70
C LYS A 228 -20.90 -22.14 14.96
N ALA A 229 -20.37 -23.06 14.16
CA ALA A 229 -20.57 -24.50 14.35
C ALA A 229 -19.58 -25.09 15.38
N LEU A 230 -18.54 -24.33 15.77
CA LEU A 230 -17.51 -24.73 16.72
C LEU A 230 -17.68 -24.08 18.11
N GLU A 231 -18.65 -23.17 18.26
CA GLU A 231 -19.13 -22.60 19.53
C GLU A 231 -20.34 -23.38 20.07
#